data_AF-A0A535XKX0-F1
#
_entry.id   AF-A0A535XKX0-F1
#
_cell.length_a   1.000
_cell.length_b   1.000
_cell.length_c   1.000
_cell.angle_alpha   90.00
_cell.angle_beta   90.00
_cell.angle_gamma   90.00
#
_symmetry.space_group_name_H-M   'P 1'
#
loop_
_entity.id
_entity.type
_entity.pdbx_description
1 polymer ?
#
loop_
_entity_poly.entity_id
_entity_poly.type
_entity_poly.pdbx_seq_one_letter_code
_entity_poly.pdbx_strand_id
1 'polypeptide(L)'
;IVKAITTSDDTVAALREFAVKIGKTGVVCKDTTGFIVNRLMVPYLLGAIRMLELGVATKEDIDNAVKLGLGYPMGPFELIDYTGVDINYHVANV
;
A
#
# COMPACT_ATOMS: atom_id res chain seq x y z
N ILE A 1 10.02 4.64 -7.66
CA ILE A 1 10.47 5.10 -9.00
C ILE A 1 9.72 4.28 -10.04
N VAL A 2 8.88 4.92 -10.84
CA VAL A 2 8.08 4.26 -11.87
C VAL A 2 8.78 4.49 -13.22
N LYS A 3 9.11 3.42 -13.93
CA LYS A 3 9.72 3.48 -15.27
C LYS A 3 8.62 3.27 -16.31
N ALA A 4 8.26 4.33 -17.02
CA ALA A 4 7.35 4.27 -18.16
C ALA A 4 8.10 3.78 -19.41
N ILE A 5 7.37 3.49 -20.48
CA ILE A 5 7.90 2.92 -21.73
C ILE A 5 9.00 3.80 -22.34
N THR A 6 8.85 5.12 -22.24
CA THR A 6 9.79 6.10 -22.81
C THR A 6 10.85 6.59 -21.82
N THR A 7 10.80 6.16 -20.56
CA THR A 7 11.75 6.61 -19.53
C THR A 7 13.10 5.91 -19.72
N SER A 8 14.18 6.69 -19.92
CA SER A 8 15.53 6.15 -20.07
C SER A 8 16.10 5.58 -18.76
N ASP A 9 17.06 4.66 -18.87
CA ASP A 9 17.77 4.11 -17.71
C ASP A 9 18.59 5.18 -16.97
N ASP A 10 19.15 6.15 -17.68
CA ASP A 10 19.86 7.29 -17.07
C ASP A 10 18.96 8.12 -16.16
N THR A 11 17.70 8.32 -16.57
CA THR A 11 16.70 9.04 -15.75
C THR A 11 16.37 8.26 -14.48
N VAL A 12 16.22 6.93 -14.59
CA VAL A 12 15.99 6.05 -13.43
C VAL A 12 17.19 6.05 -12.49
N ALA A 13 18.41 6.04 -13.02
CA ALA A 13 19.64 6.11 -12.24
C ALA A 13 19.74 7.45 -11.48
N ALA A 14 19.50 8.58 -12.15
CA ALA A 14 19.49 9.90 -11.51
C ALA A 14 18.45 10.00 -10.37
N LEU A 15 17.25 9.43 -10.56
CA LEU A 15 16.23 9.38 -9.51
C LEU A 15 16.60 8.47 -8.33
N ARG A 16 17.31 7.36 -8.58
CA ARG A 16 17.85 6.51 -7.50
C ARG A 16 18.86 7.27 -6.67
N GLU A 17 19.79 7.96 -7.31
CA GLU A 17 20.77 8.79 -6.59
C GLU A 17 20.10 9.90 -5.79
N PHE A 18 19.10 10.57 -6.37
CA PHE A 18 18.32 11.57 -5.66
C PHE A 18 17.62 10.99 -4.43
N ALA A 19 16.96 9.83 -4.56
CA ALA A 19 16.30 9.16 -3.43
C ALA A 19 17.29 8.89 -2.28
N VAL A 20 18.49 8.38 -2.59
CA VAL A 20 19.54 8.14 -1.58
C VAL A 20 19.98 9.45 -0.92
N LYS A 21 20.18 10.52 -1.70
CA LYS A 21 20.58 11.84 -1.18
C LYS A 21 19.59 12.42 -0.17
N ILE A 22 18.29 12.11 -0.30
CA ILE A 22 17.25 12.53 0.64
C ILE A 22 16.92 11.48 1.72
N GLY A 23 17.77 10.45 1.89
CA GLY A 23 17.61 9.41 2.90
C GLY A 23 16.46 8.44 2.62
N LYS A 24 16.11 8.22 1.34
CA LYS A 24 15.06 7.29 0.90
C LYS A 24 15.65 6.15 0.06
N THR A 25 14.97 5.01 0.06
CA THR A 25 15.33 3.87 -0.79
C THR A 25 14.53 3.89 -2.08
N GLY A 26 15.20 4.07 -3.22
CA GLY A 26 14.57 4.10 -4.54
C GLY A 26 14.20 2.72 -5.07
N VAL A 27 12.99 2.24 -4.79
CA VAL A 27 12.45 1.00 -5.40
C VAL A 27 11.92 1.28 -6.81
N VAL A 28 12.30 0.45 -7.80
CA VAL A 28 11.92 0.63 -9.21
C VAL A 28 10.81 -0.36 -9.60
N CYS A 29 9.81 0.11 -10.35
CA CYS A 29 8.73 -0.70 -10.89
C CYS A 29 8.35 -0.23 -12.30
N LYS A 30 7.64 -1.09 -13.05
CA LYS A 30 7.01 -0.70 -14.32
C LYS A 30 5.81 0.20 -14.06
N ASP A 31 5.47 1.00 -15.06
CA ASP A 31 4.23 1.77 -15.07
C ASP A 31 3.02 0.85 -15.27
N THR A 32 2.33 0.54 -14.17
CA THR A 32 1.16 -0.35 -14.11
C THR A 32 0.23 0.10 -12.99
N THR A 33 -1.09 -0.08 -13.14
CA THR A 33 -2.08 0.31 -12.11
C THR A 33 -1.73 -0.23 -10.73
N GLY A 34 -1.64 0.68 -9.76
CA GLY A 34 -1.31 0.39 -8.36
C GLY A 34 0.18 0.15 -8.06
N PHE A 35 1.06 0.21 -9.08
CA PHE A 35 2.50 -0.01 -8.97
C PHE A 35 2.83 -1.27 -8.13
N ILE A 36 3.63 -1.14 -7.07
CA ILE A 36 3.92 -2.22 -6.12
C ILE A 36 3.02 -2.13 -4.90
N VAL A 37 3.15 -1.05 -4.12
CA VAL A 37 2.58 -0.97 -2.77
C VAL A 37 1.06 -0.99 -2.80
N ASN A 38 0.42 -0.13 -3.60
CA ASN A 38 -1.05 -0.09 -3.65
C ASN A 38 -1.62 -1.40 -4.22
N ARG A 39 -0.93 -2.00 -5.20
CA ARG A 39 -1.35 -3.28 -5.78
C ARG A 39 -1.35 -4.44 -4.77
N LEU A 40 -0.46 -4.41 -3.79
CA LEU A 40 -0.45 -5.38 -2.68
C LEU A 40 -1.42 -4.97 -1.56
N MET A 41 -1.47 -3.69 -1.24
CA MET A 41 -2.18 -3.16 -0.06
C MET A 41 -3.70 -3.13 -0.25
N VAL A 42 -4.19 -2.70 -1.42
CA VAL A 42 -5.64 -2.55 -1.66
C VAL A 42 -6.40 -3.87 -1.49
N PRO A 43 -5.98 -5.00 -2.10
CA PRO A 43 -6.67 -6.28 -1.90
C PRO A 43 -6.63 -6.75 -0.44
N TYR A 44 -5.55 -6.48 0.28
CA TYR A 44 -5.46 -6.79 1.72
C TYR A 44 -6.49 -6.01 2.53
N LEU A 45 -6.61 -4.69 2.31
CA LEU A 45 -7.60 -3.85 2.99
C LEU A 45 -9.04 -4.26 2.65
N LEU A 46 -9.33 -4.50 1.37
CA LEU A 46 -10.63 -4.99 0.93
C LEU A 46 -10.96 -6.37 1.50
N GLY A 47 -9.95 -7.25 1.65
CA GLY A 47 -10.09 -8.53 2.32
C GLY A 47 -10.49 -8.40 3.78
N ALA A 48 -9.86 -7.46 4.51
CA ALA A 48 -10.25 -7.15 5.89
C ALA A 48 -11.69 -6.64 5.99
N ILE A 49 -12.08 -5.70 5.12
CA ILE A 49 -13.46 -5.19 5.03
C ILE A 49 -14.43 -6.35 4.76
N ARG A 50 -14.09 -7.27 3.86
CA ARG A 50 -14.94 -8.42 3.54
C ARG A 50 -15.10 -9.39 4.71
N MET A 51 -14.05 -9.60 5.51
CA MET A 51 -14.14 -10.41 6.73
C MET A 51 -15.09 -9.81 7.75
N LEU A 52 -15.07 -8.48 7.91
CA LEU A 52 -15.99 -7.76 8.78
C LEU A 52 -17.43 -7.84 8.26
N GLU A 53 -17.65 -7.63 6.96
CA GLU A 53 -18.97 -7.78 6.31
C GLU A 53 -19.58 -9.17 6.51
N LEU A 54 -18.75 -10.21 6.45
CA LEU A 54 -19.17 -11.59 6.65
C LEU A 54 -19.33 -11.98 8.13
N GLY A 55 -19.06 -11.05 9.06
CA GLY A 55 -19.16 -11.29 10.50
C GLY A 55 -18.14 -12.31 11.04
N VAL A 56 -16.98 -12.47 10.37
CA VAL A 56 -15.95 -13.42 10.78
C VAL A 56 -15.37 -13.06 12.15
N ALA A 57 -15.18 -11.76 12.41
CA ALA A 57 -14.67 -11.23 13.66
C ALA A 57 -15.04 -9.73 13.79
N THR A 58 -14.83 -9.16 14.97
CA THR A 58 -14.97 -7.71 15.19
C THR A 58 -13.85 -6.95 14.48
N LYS A 59 -14.06 -5.65 14.22
CA LYS A 59 -13.02 -4.78 13.63
C LYS A 59 -11.76 -4.78 14.50
N GLU A 60 -11.94 -4.71 15.82
CA GLU A 60 -10.86 -4.67 16.81
C GLU A 60 -10.06 -5.97 16.82
N ASP A 61 -10.73 -7.12 16.75
CA ASP A 61 -10.06 -8.43 16.71
C ASP A 61 -9.30 -8.65 15.40
N ILE A 62 -9.84 -8.19 14.25
CA ILE A 62 -9.13 -8.23 12.97
C ILE A 62 -7.86 -7.38 13.04
N ASP A 63 -7.97 -6.15 13.57
CA ASP A 63 -6.81 -5.26 13.76
C ASP A 63 -5.75 -5.88 14.69
N ASN A 64 -6.18 -6.45 15.81
CA ASN A 64 -5.27 -7.10 16.75
C ASN A 64 -4.62 -8.35 16.15
N ALA A 65 -5.36 -9.17 15.40
CA ALA A 65 -4.82 -10.36 14.75
C ALA A 65 -3.73 -9.99 13.72
N VAL A 66 -3.92 -8.92 12.95
CA VAL A 66 -2.92 -8.47 11.98
C VAL A 66 -1.69 -7.88 12.70
N LYS A 67 -1.90 -7.08 13.74
CA LYS A 67 -0.78 -6.51 14.52
C LYS A 67 0.05 -7.58 15.23
N LEU A 68 -0.61 -8.46 15.96
CA LEU A 68 0.06 -9.47 16.79
C LEU A 68 0.51 -10.70 16.00
N GLY A 69 -0.29 -11.13 15.03
CA GLY A 69 -0.03 -12.34 14.25
C GLY A 69 0.87 -12.12 13.03
N LEU A 70 0.68 -11.00 12.31
CA LEU A 70 1.47 -10.67 11.11
C LEU A 70 2.58 -9.65 11.39
N GLY A 71 2.61 -9.07 12.59
CA GLY A 71 3.62 -8.09 13.00
C GLY A 71 3.44 -6.72 12.36
N TYR A 72 2.23 -6.38 11.90
CA TYR A 72 1.99 -5.08 11.26
C TYR A 72 1.94 -3.97 12.33
N PRO A 73 2.44 -2.76 12.02
CA PRO A 73 2.43 -1.66 12.99
C PRO A 73 1.02 -1.12 13.27
N MET A 74 0.12 -1.25 12.30
CA MET A 74 -1.28 -0.83 12.41
C MET A 74 -2.18 -1.92 11.81
N GLY A 75 -3.36 -2.10 12.41
CA GLY A 75 -4.39 -2.96 11.85
C GLY A 75 -4.98 -2.38 10.54
N PRO A 76 -5.64 -3.19 9.70
CA PRO A 76 -6.23 -2.69 8.46
C PRO A 76 -7.25 -1.57 8.67
N PHE A 77 -8.11 -1.67 9.69
CA PHE A 77 -9.14 -0.66 9.91
C PHE A 77 -8.60 0.58 10.61
N GLU A 78 -7.69 0.41 11.57
CA GLU A 78 -6.87 1.49 12.12
C GLU A 78 -6.16 2.28 11.01
N LEU A 79 -5.55 1.59 10.04
CA LEU A 79 -4.88 2.22 8.91
C LEU A 79 -5.85 2.95 7.98
N ILE A 80 -7.02 2.36 7.69
CA ILE A 80 -8.06 3.00 6.87
C ILE A 80 -8.55 4.29 7.55
N ASP A 81 -8.82 4.27 8.86
CA ASP A 81 -9.26 5.44 9.60
C ASP A 81 -8.17 6.52 9.64
N TYR A 82 -6.90 6.13 9.84
CA TYR A 82 -5.76 7.05 9.88
C TYR A 82 -5.53 7.74 8.53
N THR A 83 -5.68 7.00 7.42
CA THR A 83 -5.42 7.51 6.07
C THR A 83 -6.62 8.17 5.41
N GLY A 84 -7.84 7.90 5.87
CA GLY A 84 -9.09 8.40 5.29
C GLY A 84 -9.80 7.35 4.43
N VAL A 85 -11.05 7.05 4.78
CA VAL A 85 -11.86 6.03 4.09
C VAL A 85 -12.17 6.41 2.64
N ASP A 86 -12.38 7.69 2.38
CA ASP A 86 -12.61 8.27 1.06
C ASP A 86 -11.37 8.10 0.15
N ILE A 87 -10.17 8.34 0.69
CA ILE A 87 -8.91 8.11 -0.03
C ILE A 87 -8.77 6.63 -0.40
N ASN A 88 -8.99 5.73 0.55
CA ASN A 88 -8.93 4.28 0.30
C ASN A 88 -9.96 3.84 -0.76
N TYR A 89 -11.17 4.37 -0.70
CA TYR A 89 -12.22 4.10 -1.69
C TYR A 89 -11.81 4.57 -3.09
N HIS A 90 -11.27 5.78 -3.21
CA HIS A 90 -10.81 6.30 -4.49
C HIS A 90 -9.68 5.46 -5.08
N VAL A 91 -8.70 5.03 -4.26
CA VAL A 91 -7.60 4.17 -4.71
C VAL A 91 -8.09 2.77 -5.10
N ALA A 92 -9.12 2.25 -4.44
CA ALA A 92 -9.70 0.94 -4.74
C ALA A 92 -10.53 0.91 -6.04
N ASN A 93 -11.00 2.06 -6.52
CA ASN A 93 -11.83 2.19 -7.73
C ASN A 93 -11.05 2.49 -9.01
N VAL A 94 -9.73 2.27 -9.00
CA VAL A 94 -8.84 2.51 -10.16
C VAL A 94 -8.57 1.23 -10.94
#